data_AF-A0A452ZPB9-F1
#
_entry.id   AF-A0A452ZPB9-F1
#
_cell.length_a   1.000
_cell.length_b   1.000
_cell.length_c   1.000
_cell.angle_alpha   90.00
_cell.angle_beta   90.00
_cell.angle_gamma   90.00
#
_symmetry.space_group_name_H-M   'P 1'
#
loop_
_entity.id
_entity.type
_entity.pdbx_description
1 polymer ?
#
loop_
_entity_poly.entity_id
_entity_poly.type
_entity_poly.pdbx_seq_one_letter_code
_entity_poly.pdbx_strand_id
1 'polypeptide(L)'
;MVQIENEFGSFGDDKNYLHYLVQLARRYLGNDIVLYTTDGGTTNTLKNGAILQDDVFAAVDFSTGDDPWPIFRLQKKYNLPGKSAPLSAEFYTGWLTHWGESIATTTASSTAKALKSILCRNGSAVLYMAHGGTNFGFYNGANTGQTEFEYKADLTSYDYDAPIKEHGDVHNPKYKALRRVIHECTGTPLHPLPADIERASYGLVKLQKVASFFDIFDKICDPLKVAVSEQPLSMELTGQMFGFLLYVSEYQGKGPYSILSIPKVFLLIISFVDMHSSSLLLGLIYAVGT
;
A
#
# COMPACT_ATOMS: atom_id res chain seq x y z
N MET A 1 1.62 -4.35 21.63
CA MET A 1 0.27 -4.62 21.08
C MET A 1 0.45 -5.28 19.73
N VAL A 2 -0.49 -6.09 19.26
CA VAL A 2 -0.49 -6.71 17.92
C VAL A 2 -1.87 -6.54 17.29
N GLN A 3 -1.91 -6.08 16.04
CA GLN A 3 -3.15 -5.91 15.31
C GLN A 3 -3.64 -7.26 14.77
N ILE A 4 -4.94 -7.51 14.86
CA ILE A 4 -5.65 -8.62 14.23
C ILE A 4 -6.40 -8.04 13.04
N GLU A 5 -6.07 -8.53 11.84
CA GLU A 5 -6.59 -7.98 10.58
C GLU A 5 -6.25 -6.49 10.38
N ASN A 6 -6.66 -5.91 9.26
CA ASN A 6 -6.49 -4.50 8.94
C ASN A 6 -7.74 -3.95 8.24
N GLU A 7 -8.45 -3.04 8.91
CA GLU A 7 -9.68 -2.42 8.40
C GLU A 7 -10.68 -3.42 7.83
N PHE A 8 -10.80 -4.60 8.46
CA PHE A 8 -11.63 -5.68 7.95
C PHE A 8 -13.09 -5.25 7.75
N GLY A 9 -13.60 -4.31 8.55
CA GLY A 9 -14.94 -3.78 8.41
C GLY A 9 -15.19 -2.99 7.12
N SER A 10 -14.13 -2.58 6.42
CA SER A 10 -14.18 -2.00 5.07
C SER A 10 -14.26 -3.07 3.97
N PHE A 11 -13.90 -4.32 4.28
CA PHE A 11 -13.88 -5.44 3.34
C PHE A 11 -15.05 -6.41 3.53
N GLY A 12 -15.32 -6.85 4.77
CA GLY A 12 -16.31 -7.89 5.07
C GLY A 12 -16.77 -7.86 6.53
N ASP A 13 -17.56 -8.87 6.92
CA ASP A 13 -18.20 -8.95 8.24
C ASP A 13 -18.15 -10.36 8.89
N ASP A 14 -17.32 -11.26 8.36
CA ASP A 14 -17.15 -12.62 8.91
C ASP A 14 -16.48 -12.61 10.29
N LYS A 15 -17.30 -12.65 11.33
CA LYS A 15 -16.83 -12.72 12.72
C LYS A 15 -16.15 -14.05 13.07
N ASN A 16 -16.49 -15.15 12.42
CA ASN A 16 -15.86 -16.44 12.69
C ASN A 16 -14.40 -16.42 12.25
N TYR A 17 -14.12 -15.80 11.09
CA TYR A 17 -12.76 -15.54 10.63
C TYR A 17 -11.97 -14.70 11.63
N LEU A 18 -12.52 -13.57 12.09
CA LEU A 18 -11.86 -12.71 13.07
C LEU A 18 -11.57 -13.44 14.39
N HIS A 19 -12.53 -14.20 14.92
CA HIS A 19 -12.32 -15.01 16.14
C HIS A 19 -11.28 -16.11 15.93
N TYR A 20 -11.22 -16.72 14.75
CA TYR A 20 -10.17 -17.69 14.41
C TYR A 20 -8.77 -17.04 14.45
N LEU A 21 -8.61 -15.83 13.91
CA LEU A 21 -7.33 -15.11 13.99
C LEU A 21 -6.93 -14.77 15.42
N VAL A 22 -7.88 -14.37 16.26
CA VAL A 22 -7.63 -14.15 17.70
C VAL A 22 -7.14 -15.44 18.36
N GLN A 23 -7.80 -16.57 18.12
CA GLN A 23 -7.37 -17.87 18.66
C GLN A 23 -5.96 -18.24 18.18
N LEU A 24 -5.65 -17.99 16.91
CA LEU A 24 -4.34 -18.25 16.34
C LEU A 24 -3.26 -17.37 16.99
N ALA A 25 -3.52 -16.07 17.13
CA ALA A 25 -2.63 -15.13 17.79
C ALA A 25 -2.40 -15.54 19.26
N ARG A 26 -3.45 -15.91 20.00
CA ARG A 26 -3.33 -16.40 21.38
C ARG A 26 -2.50 -17.66 21.49
N ARG A 27 -2.66 -18.60 20.55
CA ARG A 27 -1.89 -19.84 20.51
C ARG A 27 -0.37 -19.60 20.37
N TYR A 28 0.04 -18.61 19.58
CA TYR A 28 1.47 -18.38 19.29
C TYR A 28 2.11 -17.27 20.12
N LEU A 29 1.33 -16.27 20.56
CA LEU A 29 1.83 -15.08 21.27
C LEU A 29 1.46 -15.09 22.76
N GLY A 30 0.61 -16.03 23.20
CA GLY A 30 0.13 -16.11 24.57
C GLY A 30 -0.97 -15.09 24.91
N ASN A 31 -1.36 -15.08 26.19
CA ASN A 31 -2.49 -14.30 26.68
C ASN A 31 -2.08 -12.90 27.20
N ASP A 32 -0.79 -12.67 27.44
CA ASP A 32 -0.31 -11.41 28.04
C ASP A 32 -0.18 -10.28 27.02
N ILE A 33 -0.11 -10.61 25.72
CA ILE A 33 0.00 -9.58 24.67
C ILE A 33 -1.34 -8.89 24.44
N VAL A 34 -1.32 -7.57 24.31
CA VAL A 34 -2.52 -6.81 23.96
C VAL A 34 -2.81 -6.98 22.47
N LEU A 35 -3.96 -7.56 22.15
CA LEU A 35 -4.47 -7.66 20.77
C LEU A 35 -5.42 -6.49 20.49
N TYR A 36 -5.44 -6.00 19.26
CA TYR A 36 -6.36 -4.94 18.85
C TYR A 36 -6.79 -5.09 17.39
N THR A 37 -7.88 -4.46 16.98
CA THR A 37 -8.27 -4.27 15.57
C THR A 37 -8.22 -2.78 15.23
N THR A 38 -8.13 -2.43 13.95
CA THR A 38 -8.24 -1.05 13.47
C THR A 38 -9.28 -1.01 12.37
N ASP A 39 -10.18 -0.04 12.42
CA ASP A 39 -11.18 0.23 11.39
C ASP A 39 -11.49 1.72 11.32
N GLY A 40 -11.93 2.19 10.15
CA GLY A 40 -12.44 3.54 10.01
C GLY A 40 -13.47 3.94 11.08
N GLY A 41 -13.44 5.21 11.46
CA GLY A 41 -14.24 5.82 12.53
C GLY A 41 -15.77 5.88 12.34
N THR A 42 -16.38 4.92 11.63
CA THR A 42 -17.82 4.87 11.34
C THR A 42 -18.50 3.66 12.01
N THR A 43 -19.83 3.74 12.19
CA THR A 43 -20.60 2.64 12.79
C THR A 43 -20.54 1.36 11.94
N ASN A 44 -20.50 1.50 10.61
CA ASN A 44 -20.54 0.35 9.70
C ASN A 44 -19.23 -0.46 9.77
N THR A 45 -18.10 0.23 9.60
CA THR A 45 -16.76 -0.37 9.67
C THR A 45 -16.50 -0.97 11.06
N LEU A 46 -16.76 -0.24 12.14
CA LEU A 46 -16.58 -0.78 13.49
C LEU A 46 -17.50 -1.95 13.82
N LYS A 47 -18.75 -1.95 13.35
CA LYS A 47 -19.66 -3.11 13.54
C LYS A 47 -19.06 -4.37 12.90
N ASN A 48 -18.44 -4.23 11.74
CA ASN A 48 -17.97 -5.34 10.94
C ASN A 48 -16.55 -5.79 11.30
N GLY A 49 -15.64 -4.88 11.64
CA GLY A 49 -14.23 -5.22 11.96
C GLY A 49 -13.92 -5.37 13.45
N ALA A 50 -14.65 -4.70 14.36
CA ALA A 50 -14.36 -4.81 15.79
C ALA A 50 -14.75 -6.18 16.37
N ILE A 51 -13.95 -6.69 17.32
CA ILE A 51 -14.19 -7.93 18.03
C ILE A 51 -14.56 -7.60 19.48
N LEU A 52 -15.83 -7.78 19.85
CA LEU A 52 -16.32 -7.52 21.21
C LEU A 52 -15.94 -8.65 22.18
N GLN A 53 -14.66 -8.73 22.51
CA GLN A 53 -14.09 -9.72 23.43
C GLN A 53 -13.22 -9.02 24.48
N ASP A 54 -13.09 -9.61 25.67
CA ASP A 54 -12.44 -8.96 26.82
C ASP A 54 -10.95 -8.63 26.60
N ASP A 55 -10.29 -9.36 25.73
CA ASP A 55 -8.87 -9.32 25.50
C ASP A 55 -8.49 -8.75 24.11
N VAL A 56 -9.44 -8.14 23.39
CA VAL A 56 -9.21 -7.49 22.10
C VAL A 56 -9.75 -6.05 22.13
N PHE A 57 -8.90 -5.08 21.81
CA PHE A 57 -9.25 -3.66 21.80
C PHE A 57 -9.62 -3.19 20.39
N ALA A 58 -10.72 -2.48 20.22
CA ALA A 58 -11.01 -1.78 18.96
C ALA A 58 -10.30 -0.41 18.94
N ALA A 59 -9.43 -0.20 17.96
CA ALA A 59 -8.86 1.08 17.58
C ALA A 59 -9.57 1.66 16.34
N VAL A 60 -9.29 2.92 16.02
CA VAL A 60 -9.88 3.59 14.85
C VAL A 60 -8.83 4.29 14.03
N ASP A 61 -9.10 4.51 12.76
CA ASP A 61 -8.44 5.49 11.91
C ASP A 61 -9.47 6.52 11.39
N PHE A 62 -8.97 7.67 10.94
CA PHE A 62 -9.78 8.75 10.35
C PHE A 62 -8.88 9.85 9.77
N SER A 63 -9.46 10.73 8.94
CA SER A 63 -8.73 11.80 8.29
C SER A 63 -8.29 12.89 9.27
N THR A 64 -7.16 13.54 8.98
CA THR A 64 -6.71 14.70 9.77
C THR A 64 -7.63 15.92 9.66
N GLY A 65 -8.59 15.91 8.73
CA GLY A 65 -9.66 16.90 8.64
C GLY A 65 -10.84 16.66 9.59
N ASP A 66 -10.97 15.47 10.17
CA ASP A 66 -12.11 15.09 11.00
C ASP A 66 -12.00 15.61 12.45
N ASP A 67 -13.13 15.68 13.16
CA ASP A 67 -13.11 15.86 14.62
C ASP A 67 -12.89 14.50 15.31
N PRO A 68 -11.74 14.27 15.98
CA PRO A 68 -11.40 12.97 16.54
C PRO A 68 -12.30 12.53 17.70
N TRP A 69 -12.85 13.46 18.48
CA TRP A 69 -13.50 13.12 19.75
C TRP A 69 -14.89 12.48 19.63
N PRO A 70 -15.76 12.89 18.69
CA PRO A 70 -16.92 12.10 18.30
C PRO A 70 -16.56 10.67 17.89
N ILE A 71 -15.47 10.49 17.14
CA ILE A 71 -15.02 9.19 16.66
C ILE A 71 -14.52 8.32 17.82
N PHE A 72 -13.70 8.87 18.72
CA PHE A 72 -13.27 8.15 19.93
C PHE A 72 -14.45 7.80 20.87
N ARG A 73 -15.50 8.63 20.92
CA ARG A 73 -16.75 8.27 21.62
C ARG A 73 -17.46 7.09 20.97
N LEU A 74 -17.38 6.95 19.65
CA LEU A 74 -17.91 5.80 18.93
C LEU A 74 -17.05 4.56 19.17
N GLN A 75 -15.72 4.66 19.04
CA GLN A 75 -14.74 3.62 19.38
C GLN A 75 -15.03 3.01 20.76
N LYS A 76 -15.34 3.84 21.76
CA LYS A 76 -15.67 3.39 23.12
C LYS A 76 -16.88 2.46 23.21
N LYS A 77 -17.83 2.52 22.27
CA LYS A 77 -18.99 1.62 22.23
C LYS A 77 -18.62 0.21 21.78
N TYR A 78 -17.47 0.05 21.12
CA TYR A 78 -16.96 -1.22 20.61
C TYR A 78 -15.84 -1.82 21.46
N ASN A 79 -15.72 -1.33 22.69
CA ASN A 79 -14.76 -1.80 23.67
C ASN A 79 -15.48 -2.06 24.99
N LEU A 80 -14.97 -3.00 25.78
CA LEU A 80 -15.53 -3.23 27.11
C LEU A 80 -15.32 -2.00 28.04
N PRO A 81 -16.19 -1.80 29.03
CA PRO A 81 -16.05 -0.70 29.99
C PRO A 81 -14.66 -0.67 30.63
N GLY A 82 -14.02 0.51 30.61
CA GLY A 82 -12.65 0.69 31.13
C GLY A 82 -11.52 0.27 30.18
N LYS A 83 -11.83 -0.40 29.07
CA LYS A 83 -10.86 -0.91 28.09
C LYS A 83 -10.90 -0.13 26.77
N SER A 84 -10.89 1.20 26.83
CA SER A 84 -11.03 2.05 25.62
C SER A 84 -10.19 3.33 25.71
N ALA A 85 -8.87 3.20 25.69
CA ALA A 85 -8.01 4.36 25.47
C ALA A 85 -8.27 4.93 24.05
N PRO A 86 -8.55 6.23 23.90
CA PRO A 86 -8.70 6.85 22.58
C PRO A 86 -7.43 6.65 21.76
N LEU A 87 -7.55 5.96 20.62
CA LEU A 87 -6.40 5.60 19.79
C LEU A 87 -6.76 5.77 18.32
N SER A 88 -6.06 6.69 17.65
CA SER A 88 -5.94 6.73 16.20
C SER A 88 -4.79 5.81 15.81
N ALA A 89 -5.09 4.60 15.33
CA ALA A 89 -4.07 3.61 14.93
C ALA A 89 -3.47 3.94 13.56
N GLU A 90 -4.12 4.79 12.78
CA GLU A 90 -3.54 5.44 11.61
C GLU A 90 -3.90 6.93 11.63
N PHE A 91 -2.93 7.76 11.98
CA PHE A 91 -3.01 9.21 11.88
C PHE A 91 -2.33 9.66 10.58
N TYR A 92 -3.12 9.96 9.56
CA TYR A 92 -2.63 10.25 8.21
C TYR A 92 -1.82 11.55 8.13
N THR A 93 -0.49 11.46 8.16
CA THR A 93 0.42 12.62 8.11
C THR A 93 0.50 13.26 6.72
N GLY A 94 0.11 12.52 5.69
CA GLY A 94 -0.02 12.90 4.30
C GLY A 94 -0.90 11.88 3.57
N TRP A 95 -0.57 11.48 2.34
CA TRP A 95 -1.37 10.52 1.57
C TRP A 95 -0.55 9.81 0.50
N LEU A 96 -1.03 8.66 0.03
CA LEU A 96 -0.47 7.96 -1.13
C LEU A 96 -0.72 8.77 -2.42
N THR A 97 -0.02 8.41 -3.50
CA THR A 97 -0.19 9.05 -4.81
C THR A 97 -0.07 7.99 -5.88
N HIS A 98 -0.91 8.08 -6.91
CA HIS A 98 -0.87 7.19 -8.05
C HIS A 98 -0.14 7.80 -9.25
N TRP A 99 0.31 6.94 -10.17
CA TRP A 99 0.83 7.40 -11.47
C TRP A 99 -0.20 8.26 -12.22
N GLY A 100 0.25 9.41 -12.71
CA GLY A 100 -0.59 10.37 -13.43
C GLY A 100 -1.33 11.37 -12.55
N GLU A 101 -1.28 11.23 -11.22
CA GLU A 101 -1.83 12.21 -10.28
C GLU A 101 -0.79 13.28 -9.90
N SER A 102 -1.28 14.42 -9.40
CA SER A 102 -0.44 15.38 -8.69
C SER A 102 0.01 14.78 -7.36
N ILE A 103 1.26 15.02 -6.96
CA ILE A 103 1.80 14.56 -5.67
C ILE A 103 0.90 15.04 -4.52
N ALA A 104 0.40 14.10 -3.72
CA ALA A 104 -0.43 14.40 -2.58
C ALA A 104 0.39 15.14 -1.51
N THR A 105 -0.21 16.17 -0.92
CA THR A 105 0.46 16.99 0.11
C THR A 105 -0.51 17.40 1.20
N THR A 106 -0.02 17.53 2.42
CA THR A 106 -0.76 18.11 3.55
C THR A 106 0.12 19.11 4.29
N THR A 107 -0.48 20.19 4.79
CA THR A 107 0.31 21.26 5.38
C THR A 107 0.81 20.88 6.78
N ALA A 108 2.04 21.26 7.12
CA ALA A 108 2.59 21.08 8.46
C ALA A 108 1.67 21.66 9.56
N SER A 109 0.98 22.77 9.27
CA SER A 109 0.06 23.43 10.20
C SER A 109 -1.19 22.60 10.47
N SER A 110 -1.86 22.11 9.41
CA SER A 110 -3.06 21.28 9.56
C SER A 110 -2.76 19.97 10.28
N THR A 111 -1.68 19.28 9.88
CA THR A 111 -1.27 18.01 10.50
C THR A 111 -0.91 18.21 11.98
N ALA A 112 -0.17 19.28 12.33
CA ALA A 112 0.15 19.58 13.72
C ALA A 112 -1.08 19.94 14.56
N LYS A 113 -2.04 20.70 14.00
CA LYS A 113 -3.29 21.03 14.67
C LYS A 113 -4.12 19.77 14.96
N ALA A 114 -4.22 18.86 13.99
CA ALA A 114 -4.92 17.59 14.15
C ALA A 114 -4.25 16.70 15.20
N LEU A 115 -2.92 16.56 15.18
CA LEU A 115 -2.21 15.78 16.20
C LEU A 115 -2.40 16.38 17.61
N LYS A 116 -2.35 17.71 17.72
CA LYS A 116 -2.54 18.42 18.99
C LYS A 116 -3.94 18.20 19.57
N SER A 117 -4.97 18.13 18.73
CA SER A 117 -6.35 17.91 19.18
C SER A 117 -6.55 16.52 19.80
N ILE A 118 -5.70 15.54 19.44
CA ILE A 118 -5.66 14.19 20.01
C ILE A 118 -4.78 14.18 21.27
N LEU A 119 -3.49 14.49 21.13
CA LEU A 119 -2.49 14.28 22.20
C LEU A 119 -2.74 15.15 23.44
N CYS A 120 -3.03 16.44 23.27
CA CYS A 120 -3.23 17.36 24.40
C CYS A 120 -4.54 17.09 25.18
N ARG A 121 -5.35 16.14 24.72
CA ARG A 121 -6.57 15.69 25.38
C ARG A 121 -6.47 14.22 25.82
N ASN A 122 -5.25 13.71 25.98
CA ASN A 122 -4.94 12.35 26.45
C ASN A 122 -5.40 11.24 25.51
N GLY A 123 -5.49 11.52 24.20
CA GLY A 123 -5.60 10.50 23.16
C GLY A 123 -4.23 10.05 22.66
N SER A 124 -4.18 8.88 22.03
CA SER A 124 -2.98 8.31 21.40
C SER A 124 -3.11 8.33 19.88
N ALA A 125 -1.99 8.43 19.18
CA ALA A 125 -1.95 8.42 17.71
C ALA A 125 -0.70 7.68 17.23
N VAL A 126 -0.85 6.85 16.20
CA VAL A 126 0.25 6.24 15.44
C VAL A 126 0.35 6.99 14.11
N LEU A 127 1.49 7.64 13.87
CA LEU A 127 1.68 8.46 12.67
C LEU A 127 1.81 7.57 11.43
N TYR A 128 0.81 7.61 10.55
CA TYR A 128 0.80 6.91 9.26
C TYR A 128 0.99 7.93 8.12
N MET A 129 2.13 8.04 7.45
CA MET A 129 3.42 7.46 7.79
C MET A 129 4.24 8.45 8.60
N ALA A 130 5.05 7.97 9.56
CA ALA A 130 6.13 8.78 10.14
C ALA A 130 7.28 8.92 9.14
N HIS A 131 7.64 7.81 8.49
CA HIS A 131 8.55 7.68 7.37
C HIS A 131 7.93 6.67 6.41
N GLY A 132 7.65 7.05 5.16
CA GLY A 132 7.04 6.14 4.20
C GLY A 132 8.07 5.33 3.40
N GLY A 133 9.09 5.99 2.84
CA GLY A 133 10.20 5.32 2.16
C GLY A 133 9.94 5.08 0.67
N THR A 134 10.29 3.89 0.18
CA THR A 134 10.29 3.55 -1.26
C THR A 134 9.74 2.14 -1.49
N ASN A 135 8.84 2.02 -2.45
CA ASN A 135 8.37 0.74 -2.99
C ASN A 135 9.36 0.23 -4.05
N PHE A 136 10.46 -0.41 -3.63
CA PHE A 136 11.45 -0.94 -4.56
C PHE A 136 10.90 -2.09 -5.42
N GLY A 137 11.50 -2.31 -6.59
CA GLY A 137 11.12 -3.42 -7.48
C GLY A 137 9.66 -3.32 -7.91
N PHE A 138 8.88 -4.36 -7.63
CA PHE A 138 7.45 -4.48 -7.97
C PHE A 138 6.56 -4.55 -6.72
N TYR A 139 7.01 -3.97 -5.61
CA TYR A 139 6.27 -3.99 -4.34
C TYR A 139 5.26 -2.83 -4.18
N ASN A 140 5.06 -1.99 -5.20
CA ASN A 140 4.01 -0.99 -5.15
C ASN A 140 2.63 -1.67 -5.16
N GLY A 141 1.68 -1.10 -4.42
CA GLY A 141 0.29 -1.51 -4.47
C GLY A 141 -0.47 -0.82 -5.60
N ALA A 142 -1.79 -0.96 -5.54
CA ALA A 142 -2.73 -0.25 -6.37
C ALA A 142 -4.11 -0.13 -5.73
N ASN A 143 -4.90 0.81 -6.25
CA ASN A 143 -6.31 0.91 -5.96
C ASN A 143 -7.15 0.74 -7.22
N THR A 144 -8.43 0.41 -7.01
CA THR A 144 -9.45 0.40 -8.05
C THR A 144 -10.55 1.39 -7.66
N GLY A 145 -11.14 2.04 -8.65
CA GLY A 145 -12.34 2.85 -8.48
C GLY A 145 -13.61 2.01 -8.35
N GLN A 146 -14.74 2.56 -8.80
CA GLN A 146 -16.02 1.82 -8.77
C GLN A 146 -16.01 0.59 -9.69
N THR A 147 -15.15 0.61 -10.71
CA THR A 147 -14.96 -0.47 -11.66
C THR A 147 -13.50 -0.91 -11.70
N GLU A 148 -13.27 -2.18 -12.05
CA GLU A 148 -11.91 -2.74 -12.24
C GLU A 148 -11.09 -2.06 -13.36
N PHE A 149 -11.76 -1.25 -14.20
CA PHE A 149 -11.12 -0.48 -15.26
C PHE A 149 -10.49 0.84 -14.76
N GLU A 150 -10.79 1.23 -13.52
CA GLU A 150 -10.22 2.41 -12.85
C GLU A 150 -9.01 2.01 -12.00
N TYR A 151 -8.13 1.18 -12.56
CA TYR A 151 -6.89 0.79 -11.90
C TYR A 151 -5.94 1.98 -11.74
N LYS A 152 -5.38 2.13 -10.54
CA LYS A 152 -4.44 3.19 -10.19
C LYS A 152 -3.27 2.57 -9.43
N ALA A 153 -2.13 2.42 -10.10
CA ALA A 153 -0.89 1.97 -9.45
C ALA A 153 -0.28 3.08 -8.60
N ASP A 154 0.16 2.72 -7.41
CA ASP A 154 0.96 3.59 -6.55
C ASP A 154 2.32 3.92 -7.18
N LEU A 155 2.87 5.07 -6.82
CA LEU A 155 4.24 5.44 -7.20
C LEU A 155 5.28 4.51 -6.57
N THR A 156 6.47 4.46 -7.18
CA THR A 156 7.68 3.88 -6.57
C THR A 156 8.07 4.66 -5.30
N SER A 157 7.96 5.98 -5.32
CA SER A 157 8.15 6.79 -4.12
C SER A 157 6.96 6.58 -3.18
N TYR A 158 7.27 6.23 -1.94
CA TYR A 158 6.30 6.22 -0.84
C TYR A 158 6.65 7.33 0.16
N ASP A 159 7.12 8.51 -0.31
CA ASP A 159 7.41 9.67 0.56
C ASP A 159 6.19 10.03 1.42
N TYR A 160 4.98 9.84 0.88
CA TYR A 160 3.69 10.04 1.56
C TYR A 160 3.45 11.49 2.01
N ASP A 161 4.33 12.43 1.65
CA ASP A 161 4.49 13.71 2.34
C ASP A 161 4.65 13.55 3.87
N ALA A 162 5.28 12.46 4.29
CA ALA A 162 5.56 12.14 5.69
C ALA A 162 6.52 13.18 6.33
N PRO A 163 6.54 13.28 7.67
CA PRO A 163 7.50 14.14 8.36
C PRO A 163 8.94 13.69 8.18
N ILE A 164 9.22 12.40 7.97
CA ILE A 164 10.54 11.91 7.57
C ILE A 164 10.47 11.59 6.08
N LYS A 165 11.21 12.33 5.26
CA LYS A 165 11.21 12.19 3.80
C LYS A 165 11.70 10.82 3.35
N GLU A 166 11.40 10.44 2.11
CA GLU A 166 11.80 9.17 1.49
C GLU A 166 13.29 8.86 1.67
N HIS A 167 14.14 9.88 1.56
CA HIS A 167 15.59 9.77 1.74
C HIS A 167 16.06 10.03 3.17
N GLY A 168 15.16 9.99 4.16
CA GLY A 168 15.46 10.15 5.59
C GLY A 168 15.57 11.59 6.10
N ASP A 169 15.36 12.61 5.25
CA ASP A 169 15.47 14.00 5.68
C ASP A 169 14.36 14.42 6.65
N VAL A 170 14.77 15.12 7.72
CA VAL A 170 13.93 15.62 8.80
C VAL A 170 13.91 17.15 8.88
N HIS A 171 14.65 17.85 8.01
CA HIS A 171 14.78 19.31 8.05
C HIS A 171 13.61 20.07 7.42
N ASN A 172 12.41 19.50 7.47
CA ASN A 172 11.20 20.07 6.90
C ASN A 172 10.26 20.66 7.98
N PRO A 173 9.30 21.53 7.59
CA PRO A 173 8.36 22.14 8.53
C PRO A 173 7.46 21.13 9.27
N LYS A 174 7.08 20.02 8.62
CA LYS A 174 6.15 19.03 9.18
C LYS A 174 6.79 18.28 10.34
N TYR A 175 8.01 17.77 10.16
CA TYR A 175 8.78 17.16 11.25
C TYR A 175 8.90 18.07 12.46
N LYS A 176 9.34 19.32 12.24
CA LYS A 176 9.52 20.33 13.31
C LYS A 176 8.20 20.61 14.04
N ALA A 177 7.09 20.71 13.32
CA ALA A 177 5.78 20.99 13.90
C ALA A 177 5.23 19.82 14.74
N LEU A 178 5.32 18.58 14.25
CA LEU A 178 4.87 17.41 15.00
C LEU A 178 5.73 17.16 16.24
N ARG A 179 7.05 17.29 16.12
CA ARG A 179 7.98 17.19 17.25
C ARG A 179 7.65 18.22 18.35
N ARG A 180 7.31 19.46 17.98
CA ARG A 180 6.86 20.49 18.92
C ARG A 180 5.56 20.09 19.62
N VAL A 181 4.55 19.64 18.87
CA VAL A 181 3.26 19.22 19.44
C VAL A 181 3.41 18.07 20.42
N ILE A 182 4.22 17.06 20.09
CA ILE A 182 4.49 15.93 20.98
C ILE A 182 5.08 16.43 22.29
N HIS A 183 6.09 17.30 22.25
CA HIS A 183 6.66 17.89 23.45
C HIS A 183 5.65 18.71 24.26
N GLU A 184 4.92 19.60 23.60
CA GLU A 184 3.90 20.45 24.23
C GLU A 184 2.82 19.63 24.96
N CYS A 185 2.36 18.54 24.36
CA CYS A 185 1.24 17.75 24.90
C CYS A 185 1.66 16.64 25.88
N THR A 186 2.88 16.12 25.77
CA THR A 186 3.33 14.95 26.56
C THR A 186 4.45 15.26 27.55
N GLY A 187 5.12 16.41 27.41
CA GLY A 187 6.33 16.73 28.18
C GLY A 187 7.57 15.94 27.75
N THR A 188 7.47 15.05 26.74
CA THR A 188 8.60 14.24 26.26
C THR A 188 9.76 15.14 25.84
N PRO A 189 10.98 14.93 26.35
CA PRO A 189 12.15 15.72 25.98
C PRO A 189 12.46 15.66 24.49
N LEU A 190 12.94 16.79 23.98
CA LEU A 190 13.31 16.96 22.59
C LEU A 190 14.75 16.48 22.35
N HIS A 191 14.91 15.23 21.88
CA HIS A 191 16.22 14.64 21.55
C HIS A 191 16.90 15.32 20.35
N PRO A 192 18.23 15.49 20.35
CA PRO A 192 18.96 16.05 19.21
C PRO A 192 18.72 15.24 17.94
N LEU A 193 18.78 15.90 16.79
CA LEU A 193 18.66 15.23 15.50
C LEU A 193 19.94 14.45 15.18
N PRO A 194 19.83 13.33 14.44
CA PRO A 194 21.01 12.68 13.88
C PRO A 194 21.75 13.61 12.90
N ALA A 195 22.99 13.25 12.57
CA ALA A 195 23.76 13.96 11.55
C ALA A 195 23.08 13.86 10.17
N ASP A 196 23.30 14.87 9.35
CA ASP A 196 22.74 14.93 7.99
C ASP A 196 23.29 13.81 7.12
N ILE A 197 22.41 13.22 6.30
CA ILE A 197 22.78 12.21 5.32
C ILE A 197 23.44 12.91 4.13
N GLU A 198 24.68 12.56 3.83
CA GLU A 198 25.40 13.09 2.67
C GLU A 198 24.71 12.70 1.36
N ARG A 199 24.63 13.65 0.42
CA ARG A 199 24.03 13.46 -0.90
C ARG A 199 25.00 13.95 -1.95
N ALA A 200 25.11 13.19 -3.04
CA ALA A 200 25.99 13.52 -4.15
C ALA A 200 25.18 13.62 -5.45
N SER A 201 25.54 14.59 -6.29
CA SER A 201 25.11 14.65 -7.67
C SER A 201 26.22 14.04 -8.53
N TYR A 202 26.04 12.77 -8.95
CA TYR A 202 27.03 12.03 -9.73
C TYR A 202 27.15 12.51 -11.19
N GLY A 203 26.26 13.40 -11.63
CA GLY A 203 26.26 13.92 -12.99
C GLY A 203 25.68 12.93 -14.01
N LEU A 204 25.97 13.18 -15.29
CA LEU A 204 25.43 12.41 -16.41
C LEU A 204 26.21 11.10 -16.60
N VAL A 205 25.48 10.00 -16.68
CA VAL A 205 26.03 8.68 -17.04
C VAL A 205 25.63 8.36 -18.49
N LYS A 206 26.63 8.10 -19.35
CA LYS A 206 26.37 7.68 -20.74
C LYS A 206 26.05 6.17 -20.75
N LEU A 207 24.86 5.82 -21.22
CA LEU A 207 24.44 4.43 -21.41
C LEU A 207 24.75 3.95 -22.84
N GLN A 208 25.13 2.70 -22.97
CA GLN A 208 25.28 2.02 -24.26
C GLN A 208 24.26 0.88 -24.35
N LYS A 209 23.53 0.79 -25.47
CA LYS A 209 22.62 -0.34 -25.71
C LYS A 209 23.45 -1.62 -25.76
N VAL A 210 23.15 -2.57 -24.86
CA VAL A 210 23.80 -3.88 -24.83
C VAL A 210 23.06 -4.87 -25.75
N ALA A 211 21.75 -4.98 -25.60
CA ALA A 211 20.90 -5.87 -26.38
C ALA A 211 19.43 -5.42 -26.34
N SER A 212 18.61 -5.91 -27.26
CA SER A 212 17.14 -5.84 -27.17
C SER A 212 16.63 -7.07 -26.41
N PHE A 213 15.43 -7.00 -25.83
CA PHE A 213 14.83 -8.12 -25.08
C PHE A 213 14.80 -9.42 -25.89
N PHE A 214 14.37 -9.38 -27.15
CA PHE A 214 14.32 -10.55 -28.03
C PHE A 214 15.70 -11.11 -28.39
N ASP A 215 16.77 -10.31 -28.38
CA ASP A 215 18.13 -10.78 -28.66
C ASP A 215 18.68 -11.67 -27.53
N ILE A 216 18.11 -11.54 -26.32
CA ILE A 216 18.54 -12.25 -25.12
C ILE A 216 17.47 -13.17 -24.56
N PHE A 217 16.30 -13.26 -25.20
CA PHE A 217 15.14 -13.98 -24.71
C PHE A 217 15.48 -15.44 -24.34
N ASP A 218 16.11 -16.16 -25.26
CA ASP A 218 16.54 -17.56 -25.06
C ASP A 218 17.56 -17.74 -23.91
N LYS A 219 18.20 -16.65 -23.46
CA LYS A 219 19.19 -16.66 -22.36
C LYS A 219 18.59 -16.31 -21.01
N ILE A 220 17.52 -15.50 -20.99
CA ILE A 220 16.88 -15.03 -19.75
C ILE A 220 15.63 -15.84 -19.39
N CYS A 221 15.02 -16.49 -20.38
CA CYS A 221 13.91 -17.41 -20.15
C CYS A 221 14.44 -18.80 -19.87
N ASP A 222 14.11 -19.32 -18.70
CA ASP A 222 14.31 -20.72 -18.36
C ASP A 222 13.31 -21.56 -19.16
N PRO A 223 13.76 -22.45 -20.06
CA PRO A 223 12.86 -23.29 -20.86
C PRO A 223 11.92 -24.14 -19.98
N LEU A 224 12.33 -24.46 -18.75
CA LEU A 224 11.50 -25.21 -17.80
C LEU A 224 10.35 -24.38 -17.21
N LYS A 225 10.35 -23.06 -17.41
CA LYS A 225 9.29 -22.13 -16.96
C LYS A 225 8.37 -21.70 -18.11
N VAL A 226 8.51 -22.29 -19.29
CA VAL A 226 7.58 -22.07 -20.40
C VAL A 226 6.34 -22.95 -20.20
N ALA A 227 5.18 -22.32 -20.09
CA ALA A 227 3.89 -23.01 -20.04
C ALA A 227 3.22 -22.96 -21.42
N VAL A 228 2.76 -24.11 -21.91
CA VAL A 228 1.96 -24.23 -23.13
C VAL A 228 0.52 -24.50 -22.73
N SER A 229 -0.41 -23.70 -23.25
CA SER A 229 -1.84 -23.79 -22.94
C SER A 229 -2.66 -23.33 -24.14
N GLU A 230 -3.86 -23.91 -24.31
CA GLU A 230 -4.80 -23.47 -25.35
C GLU A 230 -5.38 -22.08 -25.06
N GLN A 231 -5.42 -21.69 -23.78
CA GLN A 231 -5.90 -20.39 -23.33
C GLN A 231 -4.80 -19.65 -22.56
N PRO A 232 -4.69 -18.32 -22.67
CA PRO A 232 -3.72 -17.54 -21.90
C PRO A 232 -3.89 -17.80 -20.39
N LEU A 233 -2.81 -18.20 -19.73
CA LEU A 233 -2.77 -18.39 -18.27
C LEU A 233 -2.41 -17.08 -17.57
N SER A 234 -2.94 -16.80 -16.39
CA SER A 234 -2.44 -15.69 -15.57
C SER A 234 -1.03 -15.98 -15.04
N MET A 235 -0.32 -14.96 -14.54
CA MET A 235 1.04 -15.18 -14.05
C MET A 235 1.09 -16.09 -12.82
N GLU A 236 0.06 -16.04 -11.97
CA GLU A 236 -0.01 -16.85 -10.76
C GLU A 236 -0.14 -18.33 -11.13
N LEU A 237 -0.86 -18.63 -12.22
CA LEU A 237 -0.98 -19.98 -12.76
C LEU A 237 0.32 -20.48 -13.42
N THR A 238 1.24 -19.58 -13.78
CA THR A 238 2.60 -19.94 -14.23
C THR A 238 3.62 -19.93 -13.09
N GLY A 239 3.19 -19.66 -11.85
CA GLY A 239 4.07 -19.60 -10.68
C GLY A 239 4.92 -18.33 -10.60
N GLN A 240 4.61 -17.31 -11.40
CA GLN A 240 5.23 -15.99 -11.33
C GLN A 240 4.33 -15.04 -10.54
N MET A 241 4.90 -14.15 -9.72
CA MET A 241 4.13 -13.24 -8.85
C MET A 241 4.36 -11.76 -9.17
N PHE A 242 5.47 -11.43 -9.83
CA PHE A 242 5.86 -10.05 -10.12
C PHE A 242 6.56 -9.97 -11.48
N GLY A 243 6.63 -8.74 -12.01
CA GLY A 243 7.39 -8.43 -13.20
C GLY A 243 6.61 -8.69 -14.47
N PHE A 244 7.25 -9.32 -15.45
CA PHE A 244 6.75 -9.42 -16.82
C PHE A 244 6.52 -10.87 -17.26
N LEU A 245 5.38 -11.14 -17.89
CA LEU A 245 5.09 -12.41 -18.57
C LEU A 245 5.01 -12.17 -20.08
N LEU A 246 5.67 -13.03 -20.87
CA LEU A 246 5.57 -13.00 -22.33
C LEU A 246 4.58 -14.08 -22.80
N TYR A 247 3.51 -13.66 -23.47
CA TYR A 247 2.65 -14.59 -24.22
C TYR A 247 3.08 -14.62 -25.67
N VAL A 248 3.14 -15.84 -26.22
CA VAL A 248 3.52 -16.10 -27.60
C VAL A 248 2.47 -17.02 -28.22
N SER A 249 1.98 -16.65 -29.40
CA SER A 249 1.08 -17.49 -30.19
C SER A 249 1.36 -17.31 -31.68
N GLU A 250 1.13 -18.39 -32.43
CA GLU A 250 1.20 -18.39 -33.89
C GLU A 250 -0.21 -18.27 -34.46
N TYR A 251 -0.41 -17.29 -35.34
CA TYR A 251 -1.69 -17.10 -36.03
C TYR A 251 -1.51 -17.09 -37.55
N GLN A 252 -2.34 -17.88 -38.25
CA GLN A 252 -2.43 -17.84 -39.71
C GLN A 252 -3.58 -16.89 -40.12
N GLY A 253 -3.20 -15.78 -40.75
CA GLY A 253 -4.14 -14.77 -41.23
C GLY A 253 -5.09 -15.32 -42.28
N LYS A 254 -6.40 -15.07 -42.12
CA LYS A 254 -7.45 -15.50 -43.07
C LYS A 254 -7.84 -14.42 -44.10
N GLY A 255 -7.21 -13.25 -44.06
CA GLY A 255 -7.54 -12.11 -44.91
C GLY A 255 -6.48 -10.99 -44.81
N PRO A 256 -6.67 -9.88 -45.53
CA PRO A 256 -5.69 -8.78 -45.57
C PRO A 256 -5.55 -8.03 -44.25
N TYR A 257 -6.54 -8.15 -43.36
CA TYR A 257 -6.55 -7.53 -42.04
C TYR A 257 -7.17 -8.47 -41.01
N SER A 258 -6.76 -8.32 -39.76
CA SER A 258 -7.37 -8.99 -38.61
C SER A 258 -7.32 -8.03 -37.43
N ILE A 259 -8.33 -8.10 -36.56
CA ILE A 259 -8.39 -7.30 -35.34
C ILE A 259 -7.96 -8.19 -34.18
N LEU A 260 -6.87 -7.85 -33.52
CA LEU A 260 -6.52 -8.43 -32.23
C LEU A 260 -7.39 -7.76 -31.15
N SER A 261 -8.18 -8.57 -30.45
CA SER A 261 -8.95 -8.12 -29.29
C SER A 261 -8.47 -8.87 -28.06
N ILE A 262 -8.08 -8.12 -27.03
CA ILE A 262 -7.76 -8.67 -25.72
C ILE A 262 -8.83 -8.11 -24.77
N PRO A 263 -9.85 -8.90 -24.43
CA PRO A 263 -11.04 -8.40 -23.75
C PRO A 263 -10.75 -7.92 -22.33
N LYS A 264 -9.68 -8.43 -21.71
CA LYS A 264 -9.23 -8.02 -20.39
C LYS A 264 -7.71 -7.97 -20.32
N VAL A 265 -7.21 -6.84 -19.86
CA VAL A 265 -5.79 -6.59 -19.60
C VAL A 265 -5.71 -6.03 -18.20
N PHE A 266 -5.04 -6.71 -17.27
CA PHE A 266 -4.72 -6.05 -16.00
C PHE A 266 -3.38 -5.29 -16.19
N LEU A 267 -3.46 -3.97 -16.30
CA LEU A 267 -2.37 -2.97 -16.35
C LEU A 267 -1.89 -2.55 -17.74
N LEU A 268 -0.87 -3.22 -18.29
CA LEU A 268 -0.19 -2.78 -19.50
C LEU A 268 0.21 -3.97 -20.36
N ILE A 269 0.02 -3.80 -21.67
CA ILE A 269 0.50 -4.71 -22.70
C ILE A 269 1.35 -3.95 -23.70
N ILE A 270 2.49 -4.54 -24.04
CA ILE A 270 3.26 -4.15 -25.22
C ILE A 270 3.17 -5.31 -26.21
N SER A 271 2.51 -5.05 -27.35
CA SER A 271 2.30 -6.03 -28.41
C SER A 271 3.34 -5.89 -29.52
N PHE A 272 3.91 -7.01 -29.93
CA PHE A 272 4.83 -7.11 -31.07
C PHE A 272 4.25 -8.06 -32.11
N VAL A 273 4.44 -7.73 -33.38
CA VAL A 273 4.07 -8.56 -34.53
C VAL A 273 5.30 -8.72 -35.41
N ASP A 274 5.80 -9.94 -35.52
CA ASP A 274 6.81 -10.30 -36.52
C ASP A 274 6.12 -10.91 -37.75
N MET A 275 6.55 -10.49 -38.95
CA MET A 275 6.02 -10.95 -40.24
C MET A 275 7.01 -11.82 -41.04
N HIS A 276 8.07 -12.32 -40.41
CA HIS A 276 8.99 -13.23 -41.08
C HIS A 276 8.38 -14.65 -41.22
N SER A 277 7.86 -14.92 -42.43
CA SER A 277 7.30 -16.20 -42.94
C SER A 277 5.96 -16.62 -42.35
N SER A 278 4.91 -16.71 -43.19
CA SER A 278 3.56 -17.35 -43.08
C SER A 278 2.79 -17.43 -41.75
N SER A 279 3.33 -16.92 -40.65
CA SER A 279 2.92 -17.11 -39.27
C SER A 279 3.14 -15.78 -38.56
N LEU A 280 2.10 -15.28 -37.90
CA LEU A 280 2.19 -14.08 -37.07
C LEU A 280 2.69 -14.51 -35.68
N LEU A 281 3.86 -14.02 -35.24
CA LEU A 281 4.28 -14.16 -33.85
C LEU A 281 3.75 -12.95 -33.07
N LEU A 282 2.75 -13.17 -32.21
CA LEU A 282 2.28 -12.14 -31.30
C LEU A 282 2.99 -12.29 -29.95
N GLY A 283 3.91 -11.37 -29.66
CA GLY A 283 4.54 -11.26 -28.34
C GLY A 283 3.81 -10.22 -27.49
N LEU A 284 3.25 -10.62 -26.35
CA LEU A 284 2.63 -9.69 -25.39
C LEU A 284 3.47 -9.65 -24.12
N ILE A 285 4.12 -8.52 -23.84
CA ILE A 285 4.77 -8.30 -22.53
C ILE A 285 3.73 -7.73 -21.59
N TYR A 286 3.47 -8.47 -20.52
CA TYR A 286 2.42 -8.18 -19.55
C TYR A 286 3.02 -7.90 -18.18
N ALA A 287 2.76 -6.73 -17.60
CA ALA A 287 3.25 -6.34 -16.28
C ALA A 287 2.10 -6.30 -15.27
N VAL A 288 2.24 -6.92 -14.10
CA VAL A 288 1.33 -6.67 -12.96
C VAL A 288 2.14 -6.30 -11.73
N GLY A 289 1.82 -5.15 -11.13
CA GLY A 289 2.04 -4.87 -9.73
C GLY A 289 0.75 -5.20 -8.98
N THR A 290 0.87 -6.04 -7.94
CA THR A 290 -0.24 -6.54 -7.12
C THR A 290 -1.06 -5.44 -6.50
#